data_AF-A0A2S9F338-F1
#
_entry.id   AF-A0A2S9F338-F1
#
_cell.length_a   1.000
_cell.length_b   1.000
_cell.length_c   1.000
_cell.angle_alpha   90.00
_cell.angle_beta   90.00
_cell.angle_gamma   90.00
#
_symmetry.space_group_name_H-M   'P 1'
#
loop_
_entity.id
_entity.type
_entity.pdbx_description
1 polymer ?
#
loop_
_entity_poly.entity_id
_entity_poly.type
_entity_poly.pdbx_seq_one_letter_code
_entity_poly.pdbx_strand_id
1 'polypeptide(L)'
;MPPLRPYYVAIVGSGPSGFFAAASLLKSGGAGDNRDVHVDMLEMLPTPWGLVRSGVAPDHPKIKSISAQFDKISLDPRFRFFGNLVIGDHVHPAELAERYDAVVYAVGAQSDRSLGIPGEDLPGSVAAVDFVGWYNAHPHFEEMAPDVSSGRAVVIGNGNVAIDVARILVSDPDVLAETDIADHALQSLHARGVEEVLVIGRRGPLQAPFTTLELRELGELEALGDVDIIIDPADFADITDEDLEAAGKTVRNNIKVLRKYAETTPKDAKRRIVFRFAT
;
A
#
# COMPACT_ATOMS: atom_id res chain seq x y z
N MET A 1 14.09 46.83 11.41
CA MET A 1 13.84 46.20 10.10
C MET A 1 12.34 46.07 9.93
N PRO A 2 11.77 46.29 8.73
CA PRO A 2 10.37 45.95 8.50
C PRO A 2 10.16 44.45 8.79
N PRO A 3 8.98 44.06 9.31
CA PRO A 3 8.69 42.65 9.51
C PRO A 3 8.80 41.92 8.17
N LEU A 4 9.56 40.82 8.16
CA LEU A 4 9.66 39.96 6.99
C LEU A 4 8.26 39.39 6.72
N ARG A 5 7.78 39.49 5.48
CA ARG A 5 6.53 38.82 5.10
C ARG A 5 6.66 37.31 5.34
N PRO A 6 5.55 36.59 5.57
CA PRO A 6 5.60 35.14 5.65
C PRO A 6 6.13 34.53 4.35
N TYR A 7 6.79 33.38 4.48
CA TYR A 7 7.07 32.49 3.36
C TYR A 7 5.84 31.65 3.06
N TYR A 8 5.50 31.53 1.78
CA TYR A 8 4.43 30.65 1.31
C TYR A 8 5.03 29.45 0.60
N VAL A 9 4.70 28.25 1.08
CA VAL A 9 5.17 27.00 0.48
C VAL A 9 3.97 26.18 0.01
N ALA A 10 3.96 25.83 -1.27
CA ALA A 10 3.00 24.87 -1.81
C ALA A 10 3.55 23.44 -1.67
N ILE A 11 2.69 22.52 -1.26
CA ILE A 11 2.98 21.08 -1.23
C ILE A 11 1.99 20.39 -2.18
N VAL A 12 2.49 19.73 -3.22
CA VAL A 12 1.67 19.02 -4.20
C VAL A 12 1.61 17.54 -3.81
N GLY A 13 0.46 17.10 -3.32
CA GLY A 13 0.20 15.77 -2.79
C GLY A 13 0.08 15.76 -1.26
N SER A 14 -0.98 15.10 -0.78
CA SER A 14 -1.36 15.03 0.64
C SER A 14 -1.10 13.67 1.29
N GLY A 15 -0.19 12.89 0.72
CA GLY A 15 0.29 11.66 1.35
C GLY A 15 1.19 11.93 2.57
N PRO A 16 1.73 10.87 3.21
CA PRO A 16 2.60 11.00 4.37
C PRO A 16 3.78 11.94 4.17
N SER A 17 4.47 11.88 3.02
CA SER A 17 5.61 12.76 2.72
C SER A 17 5.19 14.24 2.69
N GLY A 18 4.02 14.55 2.13
CA GLY A 18 3.47 15.91 2.12
C GLY A 18 3.17 16.42 3.53
N PHE A 19 2.52 15.60 4.37
CA PHE A 19 2.23 15.96 5.75
C PHE A 19 3.47 16.09 6.63
N PHE A 20 4.46 15.22 6.47
CA PHE A 20 5.72 15.34 7.21
C PHE A 20 6.52 16.57 6.78
N ALA A 21 6.48 16.94 5.49
CA ALA A 21 7.05 18.20 5.01
C ALA A 21 6.32 19.41 5.61
N ALA A 22 4.98 19.41 5.62
CA ALA A 22 4.17 20.46 6.25
C ALA A 22 4.51 20.61 7.74
N ALA A 23 4.56 19.51 8.49
CA ALA A 23 4.92 19.52 9.91
C ALA A 23 6.30 20.13 10.16
N SER A 24 7.27 19.80 9.31
CA SER A 24 8.65 20.29 9.43
C SER A 24 8.73 21.80 9.12
N LEU A 25 8.03 22.26 8.08
CA LEU A 25 7.92 23.67 7.71
C LEU A 25 7.25 24.50 8.81
N LEU A 26 6.08 24.05 9.30
CA LEU A 26 5.32 24.75 10.35
C LEU A 26 6.09 24.81 11.68
N LYS A 27 6.84 23.75 12.02
CA LYS A 27 7.73 23.74 13.18
C LYS A 27 8.88 24.74 13.02
N SER A 28 9.47 24.83 11.83
CA SER A 28 10.54 25.78 11.56
C SER A 28 10.07 27.24 11.62
N GLY A 29 8.84 27.53 11.18
CA GLY A 29 8.23 28.85 11.22
C GLY A 29 7.74 29.30 12.60
N GLY A 30 7.93 28.49 13.65
CA GLY A 30 7.62 28.85 15.05
C GLY A 30 8.87 28.98 15.94
N ALA A 31 10.05 28.69 15.40
CA ALA A 31 11.29 28.60 16.17
C ALA A 31 12.08 29.91 16.07
N GLY A 32 11.77 30.87 16.95
CA GLY A 32 12.70 31.90 17.47
C GLY A 32 13.27 32.98 16.53
N ASP A 33 13.30 32.77 15.21
CA ASP A 33 14.12 33.56 14.28
C ASP A 33 13.31 34.46 13.33
N ASN A 34 12.10 34.86 13.72
CA ASN A 34 11.27 35.81 12.97
C ASN A 34 10.89 35.32 11.54
N ARG A 35 10.86 34.00 11.33
CA ARG A 35 10.44 33.36 10.08
C ARG A 35 9.02 32.84 10.28
N ASP A 36 8.06 33.40 9.54
CA ASP A 36 6.71 32.87 9.46
C ASP A 36 6.58 32.04 8.18
N VAL A 37 5.95 30.86 8.26
CA VAL A 37 5.81 29.93 7.13
C VAL A 37 4.37 29.45 7.06
N HIS A 38 3.76 29.66 5.91
CA HIS A 38 2.40 29.23 5.57
C HIS A 38 2.48 28.13 4.53
N VAL A 39 1.65 27.12 4.68
CA VAL A 39 1.65 25.91 3.87
C VAL A 39 0.30 25.74 3.21
N ASP A 40 0.30 25.69 1.88
CA ASP A 40 -0.86 25.27 1.10
C ASP A 40 -0.60 23.86 0.56
N MET A 41 -1.46 22.91 0.93
CA MET A 41 -1.42 21.55 0.43
C MET A 41 -2.44 21.40 -0.69
N LEU A 42 -1.94 21.05 -1.88
CA LEU A 42 -2.71 20.88 -3.11
C LEU A 42 -2.82 19.38 -3.40
N GLU A 43 -4.04 18.86 -3.47
CA GLU A 43 -4.30 17.43 -3.62
C GLU A 43 -5.20 17.17 -4.82
N MET A 44 -4.83 16.15 -5.59
CA MET A 44 -5.57 15.69 -6.77
C MET A 44 -6.97 15.22 -6.39
N LEU A 45 -7.09 14.44 -5.32
CA LEU A 45 -8.36 13.88 -4.86
C LEU A 45 -9.14 14.85 -3.96
N PRO A 46 -10.46 14.66 -3.79
CA PRO A 46 -11.22 15.37 -2.77
C PRO A 46 -10.78 15.02 -1.33
N THR A 47 -10.21 13.82 -1.13
CA THR A 47 -9.81 13.30 0.19
C THR A 47 -8.30 13.31 0.37
N PRO A 48 -7.79 13.70 1.56
CA PRO A 48 -6.36 13.71 1.84
C PRO A 48 -5.79 12.31 2.16
N TRP A 49 -4.51 12.30 2.57
CA TRP A 49 -3.76 11.17 3.16
C TRP A 49 -3.15 10.18 2.15
N GLY A 50 -3.48 10.29 0.86
CA GLY A 50 -2.93 9.44 -0.20
C GLY A 50 -3.03 7.94 0.13
N LEU A 51 -1.95 7.20 -0.05
CA LEU A 51 -1.93 5.74 0.16
C LEU A 51 -2.23 5.29 1.60
N VAL A 52 -2.21 6.17 2.61
CA VAL A 52 -2.73 5.79 3.94
C VAL A 52 -4.23 5.48 3.85
N ARG A 53 -4.97 6.19 3.01
CA ARG A 53 -6.38 5.95 2.73
C ARG A 53 -6.56 4.92 1.62
N SER A 54 -5.90 5.13 0.48
CA SER A 54 -6.19 4.38 -0.76
C SER A 54 -5.25 3.21 -1.06
N GLY A 55 -4.24 2.97 -0.21
CA GLY A 55 -3.23 1.93 -0.42
C GLY A 55 -3.20 0.89 0.70
N VAL A 56 -3.05 1.35 1.95
CA VAL A 56 -3.06 0.48 3.14
C VAL A 56 -4.32 -0.37 3.13
N ALA A 57 -4.14 -1.69 3.24
CA ALA A 57 -5.23 -2.63 3.16
C ALA A 57 -6.30 -2.37 4.25
N PRO A 58 -7.58 -2.66 3.96
CA PRO A 58 -8.68 -2.35 4.87
C PRO A 58 -8.65 -3.18 6.17
N ASP A 59 -8.04 -4.36 6.15
CA ASP A 59 -7.74 -5.20 7.32
C ASP A 59 -6.49 -4.76 8.10
N HIS A 60 -5.87 -3.62 7.72
CA HIS A 60 -4.78 -2.96 8.45
C HIS A 60 -5.15 -1.58 9.05
N PRO A 61 -6.24 -1.44 9.81
CA PRO A 61 -6.71 -0.14 10.31
C PRO A 61 -5.71 0.53 11.26
N LYS A 62 -4.86 -0.25 11.95
CA LYS A 62 -3.84 0.29 12.86
C LYS A 62 -2.83 1.18 12.16
N ILE A 63 -2.43 0.84 10.93
CA ILE A 63 -1.49 1.66 10.15
C ILE A 63 -2.15 2.98 9.73
N LYS A 64 -3.47 2.96 9.46
CA LYS A 64 -4.27 4.15 9.10
C LYS A 64 -4.38 5.17 10.22
N SER A 65 -4.08 4.81 11.49
CA SER A 65 -4.13 5.71 12.66
C SER A 65 -3.18 6.92 12.58
N ILE A 66 -2.15 6.87 11.71
CA ILE A 66 -1.26 8.00 11.46
C ILE A 66 -2.01 9.25 10.94
N SER A 67 -3.19 9.06 10.33
CA SER A 67 -4.08 10.14 9.89
C SER A 67 -4.43 11.12 11.02
N ALA A 68 -4.55 10.65 12.27
CA ALA A 68 -4.79 11.53 13.43
C ALA A 68 -3.65 12.55 13.64
N GLN A 69 -2.41 12.19 13.30
CA GLN A 69 -1.29 13.14 13.31
C GLN A 69 -1.42 14.16 12.18
N PHE A 70 -1.87 13.73 11.00
CA PHE A 70 -2.09 14.59 9.84
C PHE A 70 -3.23 15.59 10.09
N ASP A 71 -4.30 15.16 10.75
CA ASP A 71 -5.40 16.03 11.17
C ASP A 71 -4.90 17.10 12.14
N LYS A 72 -4.09 16.71 13.12
CA LYS A 72 -3.47 17.68 14.04
C LYS A 72 -2.61 18.72 13.33
N ILE A 73 -1.86 18.32 12.30
CA ILE A 73 -1.07 19.24 11.47
C ILE A 73 -2.01 20.18 10.69
N SER A 74 -3.13 19.67 10.19
CA SER A 74 -4.10 20.43 9.39
C SER A 74 -4.84 21.51 10.18
N LEU A 75 -4.86 21.42 11.51
CA LEU A 75 -5.47 22.41 12.40
C LEU A 75 -4.59 23.64 12.65
N ASP A 76 -3.33 23.67 12.19
CA ASP A 76 -2.49 24.86 12.30
C ASP A 76 -3.09 26.00 11.46
N PRO A 77 -3.28 27.21 12.00
CA PRO A 77 -3.89 28.32 11.25
C PRO A 77 -3.07 28.79 10.03
N ARG A 78 -1.81 28.36 9.93
CA ARG A 78 -0.93 28.63 8.79
C ARG A 78 -0.99 27.52 7.73
N PHE A 79 -1.80 26.49 7.93
CA PHE A 79 -2.02 25.40 6.99
C PHE A 79 -3.37 25.55 6.28
N ARG A 80 -3.39 25.32 4.97
CA ARG A 80 -4.61 25.23 4.17
C ARG A 80 -4.57 24.02 3.25
N PHE A 81 -5.72 23.37 3.08
CA PHE A 81 -5.88 22.23 2.18
C PHE A 81 -6.80 22.59 1.02
N PHE A 82 -6.37 22.24 -0.19
CA PHE A 82 -7.11 22.41 -1.44
C PHE A 82 -7.14 21.07 -2.17
N GLY A 83 -8.20 20.29 -1.95
CA GLY A 83 -8.45 19.04 -2.66
C GLY A 83 -9.11 19.26 -4.02
N ASN A 84 -9.23 18.18 -4.79
CA ASN A 84 -9.78 18.17 -6.15
C ASN A 84 -9.06 19.14 -7.10
N LEU A 85 -7.73 19.23 -6.97
CA LEU A 85 -6.88 20.14 -7.73
C LEU A 85 -5.71 19.36 -8.33
N VAL A 86 -5.87 18.95 -9.58
CA VAL A 86 -4.85 18.24 -10.36
C VAL A 86 -3.80 19.24 -10.87
N ILE A 87 -2.56 19.14 -10.37
CA ILE A 87 -1.43 19.92 -10.88
C ILE A 87 -0.97 19.37 -12.22
N GLY A 88 -0.83 20.26 -13.20
CA GLY A 88 -0.61 19.93 -14.61
C GLY A 88 -1.86 20.08 -15.48
N ASP A 89 -3.05 20.16 -14.88
CA ASP A 89 -4.33 20.35 -15.57
C ASP A 89 -5.02 21.65 -15.10
N HIS A 90 -5.36 21.76 -13.81
CA HIS A 90 -6.03 22.95 -13.27
C HIS A 90 -5.08 24.11 -13.01
N VAL A 91 -3.86 23.80 -12.56
CA VAL A 91 -2.77 24.75 -12.29
C VAL A 91 -1.46 24.10 -12.72
N HIS A 92 -0.60 24.85 -13.38
CA HIS A 92 0.67 24.32 -13.89
C HIS A 92 1.85 24.57 -12.94
N PRO A 93 2.89 23.70 -12.98
CA PRO A 93 4.11 23.86 -12.18
C PRO A 93 4.76 25.24 -12.22
N ALA A 94 4.81 25.87 -13.41
CA ALA A 94 5.39 27.20 -13.57
C ALA A 94 4.59 28.28 -12.81
N GLU A 95 3.27 28.17 -12.80
CA GLU A 95 2.40 29.11 -12.10
C GLU A 95 2.57 29.03 -10.58
N LEU A 96 2.77 27.82 -10.05
CA LEU A 96 3.09 27.61 -8.63
C LEU A 96 4.44 28.22 -8.28
N ALA A 97 5.46 28.05 -9.13
CA ALA A 97 6.79 28.60 -8.91
C ALA A 97 6.83 30.14 -8.91
N GLU A 98 5.89 30.79 -9.61
CA GLU A 98 5.74 32.26 -9.59
C GLU A 98 4.97 32.77 -8.37
N ARG A 99 4.07 31.95 -7.80
CA ARG A 99 3.13 32.36 -6.73
C ARG A 99 3.60 31.98 -5.32
N TYR A 100 4.49 31.00 -5.19
CA TYR A 100 5.01 30.50 -3.93
C TYR A 100 6.52 30.72 -3.83
N ASP A 101 7.02 30.88 -2.61
CA ASP A 101 8.46 30.98 -2.35
C ASP A 101 9.18 29.64 -2.60
N ALA A 102 8.47 28.53 -2.41
CA ALA A 102 8.93 27.19 -2.74
C ALA A 102 7.76 26.25 -3.04
N VAL A 103 8.04 25.20 -3.82
CA VAL A 103 7.08 24.13 -4.13
C VAL A 103 7.72 22.78 -3.80
N VAL A 104 7.02 21.95 -3.03
CA VAL A 104 7.43 20.58 -2.70
C VAL A 104 6.51 19.61 -3.42
N TYR A 105 7.08 18.79 -4.31
CA TYR A 105 6.32 17.72 -4.96
C TYR A 105 6.38 16.45 -4.11
N ALA A 106 5.23 16.06 -3.58
CA ALA A 106 4.99 14.90 -2.75
C ALA A 106 3.97 13.94 -3.42
N VAL A 107 4.03 13.82 -4.75
CA VAL A 107 3.02 13.16 -5.60
C VAL A 107 3.04 11.63 -5.53
N GLY A 108 4.02 11.02 -4.84
CA GLY A 108 4.16 9.57 -4.79
C GLY A 108 4.41 8.93 -6.16
N ALA A 109 4.05 7.65 -6.30
CA ALA A 109 4.08 6.92 -7.56
C ALA A 109 2.66 6.45 -7.87
N GLN A 110 2.06 7.01 -8.93
CA GLN A 110 0.65 6.84 -9.28
C GLN A 110 0.39 5.72 -10.30
N SER A 111 1.44 5.19 -10.92
CA SER A 111 1.36 4.12 -11.93
C SER A 111 2.11 2.88 -11.45
N ASP A 112 1.85 1.79 -12.14
CA ASP A 112 2.46 0.48 -11.95
C ASP A 112 3.76 0.29 -12.79
N ARG A 113 4.32 -0.93 -12.70
CA ARG A 113 5.44 -1.37 -13.52
C ARG A 113 4.97 -2.58 -14.33
N SER A 114 4.87 -2.38 -15.65
CA SER A 114 4.58 -3.47 -16.60
C SER A 114 5.64 -4.59 -16.52
N LEU A 115 5.17 -5.82 -16.67
CA LEU A 115 5.94 -7.04 -16.83
C LEU A 115 6.61 -7.11 -18.20
N GLY A 116 6.00 -6.53 -19.24
CA GLY A 116 6.51 -6.50 -20.60
C GLY A 116 6.45 -7.87 -21.27
N ILE A 117 5.39 -8.64 -21.01
CA ILE A 117 5.22 -10.01 -21.51
C ILE A 117 4.01 -10.13 -22.45
N PRO A 118 4.02 -11.08 -23.41
CA PRO A 118 2.85 -11.34 -24.24
C PRO A 118 1.62 -11.69 -23.40
N GLY A 119 0.49 -11.06 -23.71
CA GLY A 119 -0.78 -11.28 -23.02
C GLY A 119 -1.00 -10.43 -21.77
N GLU A 120 -0.08 -9.52 -21.42
CA GLU A 120 -0.23 -8.62 -20.27
C GLU A 120 -1.49 -7.73 -20.33
N ASP A 121 -1.92 -7.36 -21.54
CA ASP A 121 -3.12 -6.52 -21.76
C ASP A 121 -4.43 -7.33 -21.88
N LEU A 122 -4.42 -8.64 -21.66
CA LEU A 122 -5.64 -9.46 -21.72
C LEU A 122 -6.59 -9.12 -20.56
N PRO A 123 -7.92 -9.16 -20.77
CA PRO A 123 -8.88 -9.04 -19.67
C PRO A 123 -8.58 -10.01 -18.54
N GLY A 124 -8.52 -9.50 -17.30
CA GLY A 124 -8.14 -10.27 -16.10
C GLY A 124 -6.67 -10.17 -15.71
N SER A 125 -5.81 -9.65 -16.60
CA SER A 125 -4.43 -9.28 -16.28
C SER A 125 -4.42 -7.82 -15.80
N VAL A 126 -4.17 -7.60 -14.51
CA VAL A 126 -4.31 -6.27 -13.89
C VAL A 126 -3.15 -5.97 -12.95
N ALA A 127 -2.78 -4.70 -12.87
CA ALA A 127 -1.77 -4.26 -11.92
C ALA A 127 -2.29 -4.30 -10.48
N ALA A 128 -1.39 -4.57 -9.52
CA ALA A 128 -1.74 -4.53 -8.11
C ALA A 128 -2.18 -3.12 -7.67
N VAL A 129 -1.61 -2.05 -8.25
CA VAL A 129 -2.00 -0.66 -7.96
C VAL A 129 -3.49 -0.47 -8.21
N ASP A 130 -3.97 -0.95 -9.36
CA ASP A 130 -5.35 -0.83 -9.79
C ASP A 130 -6.28 -1.64 -8.90
N PHE A 131 -5.93 -2.90 -8.63
CA PHE A 131 -6.72 -3.78 -7.76
C PHE A 131 -6.79 -3.24 -6.32
N VAL A 132 -5.68 -2.71 -5.79
CA VAL A 132 -5.64 -2.05 -4.48
C VAL A 132 -6.49 -0.79 -4.46
N GLY A 133 -6.39 0.04 -5.50
CA GLY A 133 -7.22 1.23 -5.65
C GLY A 133 -8.71 0.87 -5.68
N TRP A 134 -9.06 -0.19 -6.44
CA TRP A 134 -10.42 -0.69 -6.56
C TRP A 134 -11.00 -1.14 -5.20
N TYR A 135 -10.29 -1.98 -4.44
CA TYR A 135 -10.82 -2.42 -3.14
C TYR A 135 -10.78 -1.34 -2.05
N ASN A 136 -9.96 -0.29 -2.20
CA ASN A 136 -9.91 0.85 -1.28
C ASN A 136 -10.76 2.06 -1.74
N ALA A 137 -11.67 1.86 -2.69
CA ALA A 137 -12.57 2.91 -3.20
C ALA A 137 -11.85 4.17 -3.73
N HIS A 138 -10.70 3.99 -4.37
CA HIS A 138 -10.02 5.08 -5.05
C HIS A 138 -10.78 5.41 -6.35
N PRO A 139 -11.20 6.67 -6.58
CA PRO A 139 -12.16 7.01 -7.63
C PRO A 139 -11.66 6.73 -9.06
N HIS A 140 -10.35 6.78 -9.30
CA HIS A 140 -9.80 6.42 -10.62
C HIS A 140 -9.90 4.93 -10.96
N PHE A 141 -10.23 4.07 -9.99
CA PHE A 141 -10.29 2.62 -10.16
C PHE A 141 -11.69 2.06 -9.83
N GLU A 142 -12.71 2.92 -9.69
CA GLU A 142 -14.08 2.55 -9.36
C GLU A 142 -14.71 1.67 -10.46
N GLU A 143 -14.47 2.00 -11.73
CA GLU A 143 -15.03 1.25 -12.87
C GLU A 143 -14.31 -0.08 -13.15
N MET A 144 -13.24 -0.38 -12.40
CA MET A 144 -12.55 -1.67 -12.52
C MET A 144 -13.51 -2.78 -12.08
N ALA A 145 -13.61 -3.84 -12.89
CA ALA A 145 -14.45 -5.00 -12.61
C ALA A 145 -13.64 -6.29 -12.76
N PRO A 146 -12.70 -6.57 -11.83
CA PRO A 146 -11.93 -7.81 -11.90
C PRO A 146 -12.86 -9.01 -11.73
N ASP A 147 -12.72 -10.02 -12.60
CA ASP A 147 -13.47 -11.27 -12.46
C ASP A 147 -12.85 -12.12 -11.36
N VAL A 148 -13.45 -12.07 -10.17
CA VAL A 148 -13.09 -12.87 -8.99
C VAL A 148 -14.12 -13.98 -8.70
N SER A 149 -14.94 -14.32 -9.69
CA SER A 149 -16.10 -15.22 -9.52
C SER A 149 -15.73 -16.69 -9.38
N SER A 150 -14.56 -17.12 -9.87
CA SER A 150 -14.11 -18.51 -9.75
C SER A 150 -12.61 -18.67 -9.97
N GLY A 151 -12.05 -19.77 -9.45
CA GLY A 151 -10.79 -20.33 -9.90
C GLY A 151 -9.56 -19.86 -9.12
N ARG A 152 -8.47 -19.60 -9.86
CA ARG A 152 -7.15 -19.30 -9.33
C ARG A 152 -6.71 -17.91 -9.74
N ALA A 153 -6.27 -17.11 -8.77
CA ALA A 153 -5.58 -15.85 -9.03
C ALA A 153 -4.06 -16.05 -8.97
N VAL A 154 -3.32 -15.31 -9.78
CA VAL A 154 -1.84 -15.32 -9.78
C VAL A 154 -1.34 -13.91 -9.52
N VAL A 155 -0.52 -13.76 -8.48
CA VAL A 155 0.06 -12.49 -8.06
C VAL A 155 1.57 -12.55 -8.32
N ILE A 156 2.07 -11.67 -9.19
CA ILE A 156 3.49 -11.59 -9.51
C ILE A 156 4.18 -10.61 -8.56
N GLY A 157 5.08 -11.12 -7.72
CA GLY A 157 5.89 -10.34 -6.79
C GLY A 157 5.95 -10.94 -5.39
N ASN A 158 7.00 -10.57 -4.63
CA ASN A 158 7.17 -10.96 -3.23
C ASN A 158 7.30 -9.75 -2.27
N GLY A 159 6.58 -8.67 -2.54
CA GLY A 159 6.49 -7.52 -1.62
C GLY A 159 5.19 -7.54 -0.82
N ASN A 160 5.09 -6.71 0.22
CA ASN A 160 3.89 -6.66 1.09
C ASN A 160 2.59 -6.45 0.31
N VAL A 161 2.60 -5.65 -0.77
CA VAL A 161 1.42 -5.45 -1.63
C VAL A 161 0.94 -6.78 -2.25
N ALA A 162 1.84 -7.70 -2.59
CA ALA A 162 1.44 -9.01 -3.09
C ALA A 162 0.74 -9.85 -2.00
N ILE A 163 1.16 -9.71 -0.74
CA ILE A 163 0.47 -10.31 0.41
C ILE A 163 -0.90 -9.65 0.58
N ASP A 164 -0.99 -8.31 0.54
CA ASP A 164 -2.27 -7.59 0.66
C ASP A 164 -3.29 -8.06 -0.37
N VAL A 165 -2.89 -8.11 -1.65
CA VAL A 165 -3.74 -8.63 -2.73
C VAL A 165 -4.14 -10.08 -2.46
N ALA A 166 -3.18 -10.93 -2.07
CA ALA A 166 -3.47 -12.33 -1.78
C ALA A 166 -4.46 -12.48 -0.61
N ARG A 167 -4.30 -11.73 0.47
CA ARG A 167 -5.23 -11.76 1.61
C ARG A 167 -6.62 -11.35 1.18
N ILE A 168 -6.77 -10.19 0.53
CA ILE A 168 -8.09 -9.66 0.14
C ILE A 168 -8.86 -10.65 -0.73
N LEU A 169 -8.19 -11.36 -1.64
CA LEU A 169 -8.82 -12.33 -2.52
C LEU A 169 -9.40 -13.57 -1.81
N VAL A 170 -8.83 -13.99 -0.67
CA VAL A 170 -9.25 -15.22 0.03
C VAL A 170 -9.72 -15.02 1.47
N SER A 171 -9.68 -13.80 1.98
CA SER A 171 -10.24 -13.44 3.29
C SER A 171 -11.73 -13.77 3.37
N ASP A 172 -12.23 -14.04 4.57
CA ASP A 172 -13.65 -14.16 4.83
C ASP A 172 -14.36 -12.81 4.56
N PRO A 173 -15.31 -12.75 3.60
CA PRO A 173 -16.04 -11.53 3.31
C PRO A 173 -16.81 -10.99 4.52
N ASP A 174 -17.27 -11.83 5.44
CA ASP A 174 -18.01 -11.39 6.62
C ASP A 174 -17.09 -10.60 7.59
N VAL A 175 -15.81 -10.98 7.67
CA VAL A 175 -14.81 -10.24 8.45
C VAL A 175 -14.40 -8.96 7.71
N LEU A 176 -14.29 -9.02 6.38
CA LEU A 176 -14.01 -7.82 5.57
C LEU A 176 -15.16 -6.80 5.62
N ALA A 177 -16.40 -7.23 5.82
CA ALA A 177 -17.56 -6.34 5.96
C ALA A 177 -17.47 -5.38 7.16
N GLU A 178 -16.65 -5.72 8.16
CA GLU A 178 -16.39 -4.89 9.34
C GLU A 178 -15.21 -3.90 9.13
N THR A 179 -14.66 -3.83 7.91
CA THR A 179 -13.54 -2.94 7.55
C THR A 179 -14.01 -1.77 6.69
N ASP A 180 -13.07 -0.90 6.25
CA ASP A 180 -13.34 0.19 5.33
C ASP A 180 -13.15 -0.18 3.84
N ILE A 181 -13.23 -1.47 3.51
CA ILE A 181 -13.21 -1.96 2.12
C ILE A 181 -14.36 -1.36 1.31
N ALA A 182 -14.16 -1.16 0.02
CA ALA A 182 -15.20 -0.67 -0.87
C ALA A 182 -16.36 -1.67 -1.01
N ASP A 183 -17.60 -1.17 -0.91
CA ASP A 183 -18.81 -2.00 -1.00
C ASP A 183 -18.88 -2.80 -2.31
N HIS A 184 -18.50 -2.21 -3.44
CA HIS A 184 -18.49 -2.88 -4.75
C HIS A 184 -17.47 -4.03 -4.80
N ALA A 185 -16.34 -3.87 -4.11
CA ALA A 185 -15.32 -4.91 -4.00
C ALA A 185 -15.80 -6.04 -3.08
N LEU A 186 -16.38 -5.69 -1.93
CA LEU A 186 -16.95 -6.64 -1.00
C LEU A 186 -18.05 -7.48 -1.63
N GLN A 187 -18.96 -6.86 -2.40
CA GLN A 187 -20.01 -7.55 -3.14
C GLN A 187 -19.43 -8.59 -4.11
N SER A 188 -18.32 -8.25 -4.78
CA SER A 188 -17.64 -9.15 -5.72
C SER A 188 -16.96 -10.32 -5.00
N LEU A 189 -16.39 -10.09 -3.82
CA LEU A 189 -15.69 -11.09 -3.01
C LEU A 189 -16.64 -12.02 -2.25
N HIS A 190 -17.89 -11.62 -2.01
CA HIS A 190 -18.87 -12.38 -1.23
C HIS A 190 -19.14 -13.80 -1.78
N ALA A 191 -19.00 -14.00 -3.10
CA ALA A 191 -19.15 -15.32 -3.72
C ALA A 191 -18.04 -16.32 -3.34
N ARG A 192 -16.93 -15.84 -2.75
CA ARG A 192 -15.74 -16.64 -2.39
C ARG A 192 -15.23 -17.47 -3.59
N GLY A 193 -15.22 -16.84 -4.77
CA GLY A 193 -14.94 -17.51 -6.04
C GLY A 193 -13.49 -17.95 -6.20
N VAL A 194 -12.54 -17.14 -5.72
CA VAL A 194 -11.11 -17.46 -5.77
C VAL A 194 -10.78 -18.47 -4.66
N GLU A 195 -10.40 -19.68 -5.08
CA GLU A 195 -10.05 -20.80 -4.19
C GLU A 195 -8.54 -20.91 -3.97
N GLU A 196 -7.73 -20.40 -4.90
CA GLU A 196 -6.28 -20.45 -4.80
C GLU A 196 -5.66 -19.14 -5.28
N VAL A 197 -4.75 -18.59 -4.47
CA VAL A 197 -3.89 -17.48 -4.88
C VAL A 197 -2.45 -17.97 -4.95
N LEU A 198 -1.84 -17.84 -6.13
CA LEU A 198 -0.45 -18.19 -6.35
C LEU A 198 0.43 -16.93 -6.31
N VAL A 199 1.26 -16.79 -5.29
CA VAL A 199 2.21 -15.68 -5.13
C VAL A 199 3.56 -16.09 -5.70
N ILE A 200 3.93 -15.51 -6.85
CA ILE A 200 5.10 -15.90 -7.63
C ILE A 200 6.26 -14.92 -7.46
N GLY A 201 7.40 -15.48 -7.07
CA GLY A 201 8.66 -14.79 -6.89
C GLY A 201 9.72 -15.16 -7.91
N ARG A 202 10.22 -14.18 -8.67
CA ARG A 202 11.35 -14.38 -9.60
C ARG A 202 12.69 -14.75 -8.93
N ARG A 203 12.82 -14.58 -7.61
CA ARG A 203 14.03 -14.91 -6.83
C ARG A 203 13.65 -15.85 -5.69
N GLY A 204 14.66 -16.32 -4.95
CA GLY A 204 14.47 -17.19 -3.79
C GLY A 204 13.91 -16.47 -2.55
N PRO A 205 13.58 -17.24 -1.49
CA PRO A 205 13.04 -16.72 -0.24
C PRO A 205 13.95 -15.69 0.46
N LEU A 206 15.28 -15.81 0.33
CA LEU A 206 16.24 -14.88 0.93
C LEU A 206 16.16 -13.46 0.33
N GLN A 207 15.66 -13.32 -0.90
CA GLN A 207 15.58 -12.03 -1.58
C GLN A 207 14.16 -11.43 -1.57
N ALA A 208 13.21 -12.07 -0.89
CA ALA A 208 11.84 -11.61 -0.80
C ALA A 208 11.75 -10.34 0.08
N PRO A 209 11.24 -9.21 -0.44
CA PRO A 209 11.15 -7.95 0.30
C PRO A 209 10.02 -7.86 1.31
N PHE A 210 9.23 -8.93 1.54
CA PHE A 210 8.23 -8.94 2.59
C PHE A 210 8.83 -8.58 3.96
N THR A 211 8.04 -7.96 4.82
CA THR A 211 8.39 -7.79 6.23
C THR A 211 7.79 -8.91 7.08
N THR A 212 8.41 -9.18 8.24
CA THR A 212 8.09 -10.35 9.06
C THR A 212 6.68 -10.32 9.63
N LEU A 213 6.14 -9.13 9.91
CA LEU A 213 4.81 -8.97 10.49
C LEU A 213 3.73 -9.43 9.51
N GLU A 214 3.81 -8.97 8.27
CA GLU A 214 2.88 -9.24 7.18
C GLU A 214 2.87 -10.73 6.82
N LEU A 215 4.03 -11.40 6.92
CA LEU A 215 4.11 -12.85 6.77
C LEU A 215 3.42 -13.59 7.93
N ARG A 216 3.55 -13.13 9.18
CA ARG A 216 2.92 -13.79 10.33
C ARG A 216 1.40 -13.63 10.33
N GLU A 217 0.93 -12.47 9.89
CA GLU A 217 -0.49 -12.16 9.81
C GLU A 217 -1.25 -13.15 8.92
N LEU A 218 -0.61 -13.77 7.92
CA LEU A 218 -1.19 -14.85 7.12
C LEU A 218 -1.69 -16.05 7.94
N GLY A 219 -1.11 -16.29 9.12
CA GLY A 219 -1.52 -17.37 10.02
C GLY A 219 -2.23 -16.91 11.29
N GLU A 220 -2.37 -15.60 11.49
CA GLU A 220 -2.90 -14.99 12.71
C GLU A 220 -4.20 -14.20 12.47
N LEU A 221 -4.46 -13.75 11.25
CA LEU A 221 -5.67 -13.01 10.91
C LEU A 221 -6.91 -13.91 10.90
N GLU A 222 -7.94 -13.46 11.60
CA GLU A 222 -9.24 -14.16 11.69
C GLU A 222 -9.86 -14.39 10.30
N ALA A 223 -9.77 -13.40 9.42
CA ALA A 223 -10.27 -13.50 8.05
C ALA A 223 -9.64 -14.65 7.24
N LEU A 224 -8.47 -15.15 7.67
CA LEU A 224 -7.75 -16.26 7.03
C LEU A 224 -7.84 -17.57 7.84
N GLY A 225 -8.75 -17.66 8.82
CA GLY A 225 -8.88 -18.82 9.70
C GLY A 225 -9.10 -20.15 8.96
N ASP A 226 -9.79 -20.09 7.81
CA ASP A 226 -10.08 -21.20 6.89
C ASP A 226 -9.34 -21.04 5.55
N VAL A 227 -8.07 -20.63 5.61
CA VAL A 227 -7.16 -20.54 4.47
C VAL A 227 -5.86 -21.28 4.80
N ASP A 228 -5.45 -22.18 3.93
CA ASP A 228 -4.16 -22.85 4.06
C ASP A 228 -3.04 -22.04 3.40
N ILE A 229 -1.91 -21.89 4.09
CA ILE A 229 -0.69 -21.29 3.55
C ILE A 229 0.22 -22.41 3.10
N ILE A 230 0.42 -22.54 1.79
CA ILE A 230 1.17 -23.64 1.17
C ILE A 230 2.52 -23.12 0.69
N ILE A 231 3.58 -23.74 1.17
CA ILE A 231 4.95 -23.46 0.75
C ILE A 231 5.68 -24.78 0.58
N ASP A 232 6.38 -24.96 -0.54
CA ASP A 232 7.14 -26.18 -0.79
C ASP A 232 8.43 -26.18 0.05
N PRO A 233 8.69 -27.20 0.89
CA PRO A 233 9.96 -27.31 1.60
C PRO A 233 11.19 -27.27 0.68
N ALA A 234 11.04 -27.68 -0.59
CA ALA A 234 12.09 -27.63 -1.59
C ALA A 234 12.59 -26.20 -1.87
N ASP A 235 11.75 -25.17 -1.68
CA ASP A 235 12.14 -23.76 -1.86
C ASP A 235 13.24 -23.31 -0.86
N PHE A 236 13.51 -24.11 0.18
CA PHE A 236 14.53 -23.83 1.20
C PHE A 236 15.73 -24.79 1.14
N ALA A 237 15.74 -25.76 0.23
CA ALA A 237 16.74 -26.84 0.21
C ALA A 237 18.18 -26.32 0.05
N ASP A 238 18.35 -25.25 -0.72
CA ASP A 238 19.65 -24.65 -1.02
C ASP A 238 20.05 -23.52 -0.03
N ILE A 239 19.23 -23.23 1.00
CA ILE A 239 19.52 -22.17 1.98
C ILE A 239 20.37 -22.74 3.11
N THR A 240 21.64 -22.34 3.14
CA THR A 240 22.62 -22.78 4.15
C THR A 240 22.56 -21.95 5.43
N ASP A 241 23.19 -22.43 6.50
CA ASP A 241 23.37 -21.64 7.73
C ASP A 241 24.25 -20.41 7.49
N GLU A 242 25.26 -20.51 6.61
CA GLU A 242 26.11 -19.39 6.22
C GLU A 242 25.31 -18.28 5.52
N ASP A 243 24.38 -18.65 4.63
CA ASP A 243 23.46 -17.69 3.99
C ASP A 243 22.60 -16.96 5.02
N LEU A 244 22.10 -17.69 6.03
CA LEU A 244 21.29 -17.11 7.11
C LEU A 244 22.13 -16.20 8.01
N GLU A 245 23.36 -16.57 8.34
CA GLU A 245 24.28 -15.74 9.13
C GLU A 245 24.65 -14.45 8.41
N ALA A 246 24.89 -14.52 7.09
CA ALA A 246 25.13 -13.36 6.24
C ALA A 246 23.87 -12.48 6.08
N ALA A 247 22.68 -13.05 6.27
CA ALA A 247 21.41 -12.34 6.10
C ALA A 247 21.07 -11.40 7.27
N GLY A 248 20.43 -10.28 6.92
CA GLY A 248 19.87 -9.34 7.88
C GLY A 248 18.83 -9.99 8.81
N LYS A 249 18.63 -9.38 9.99
CA LYS A 249 17.71 -9.89 11.02
C LYS A 249 16.29 -10.15 10.48
N THR A 250 15.76 -9.24 9.65
CA THR A 250 14.43 -9.38 9.04
C THR A 250 14.35 -10.61 8.14
N VAL A 251 15.32 -10.81 7.25
CA VAL A 251 15.37 -11.96 6.34
C VAL A 251 15.41 -13.27 7.12
N ARG A 252 16.28 -13.38 8.13
CA ARG A 252 16.33 -14.57 9.01
C ARG A 252 14.99 -14.86 9.68
N ASN A 253 14.29 -13.83 10.15
CA ASN A 253 12.97 -14.00 10.75
C ASN A 253 11.91 -14.40 9.72
N ASN A 254 11.96 -13.86 8.50
CA ASN A 254 11.08 -14.26 7.41
C ASN A 254 11.26 -15.75 7.07
N ILE A 255 12.51 -16.21 6.92
CA ILE A 255 12.78 -17.64 6.65
C ILE A 255 12.22 -18.53 7.76
N LYS A 256 12.37 -18.14 9.04
CA LYS A 256 11.76 -18.89 10.15
C LYS A 256 10.25 -18.99 10.04
N VAL A 257 9.57 -17.90 9.66
CA VAL A 257 8.11 -17.87 9.48
C VAL A 257 7.70 -18.74 8.29
N LEU A 258 8.38 -18.61 7.15
CA LEU A 258 8.07 -19.39 5.94
C LEU A 258 8.32 -20.89 6.14
N ARG A 259 9.44 -21.29 6.79
CA ARG A 259 9.69 -22.70 7.15
C ARG A 259 8.61 -23.25 8.07
N LYS A 260 8.14 -22.47 9.05
CA LYS A 260 7.02 -22.87 9.90
C LYS A 260 5.75 -23.16 9.08
N TYR A 261 5.44 -22.35 8.07
CA TYR A 261 4.32 -22.66 7.17
C TYR A 261 4.55 -23.93 6.35
N ALA A 262 5.76 -24.12 5.81
CA ALA A 262 6.12 -25.33 5.05
C ALA A 262 6.04 -26.62 5.89
N GLU A 263 6.28 -26.53 7.21
CA GLU A 263 6.17 -27.64 8.16
C GLU A 263 4.74 -27.85 8.70
N THR A 264 3.84 -26.88 8.50
CA THR A 264 2.47 -26.94 9.00
C THR A 264 1.65 -27.85 8.09
N THR A 265 1.01 -28.88 8.66
CA THR A 265 0.07 -29.72 7.90
C THR A 265 -1.15 -28.89 7.50
N PRO A 266 -1.50 -28.82 6.20
CA PRO A 266 -2.70 -28.14 5.74
C PRO A 266 -3.96 -28.66 6.43
N LYS A 267 -4.93 -27.79 6.66
CA LYS A 267 -6.22 -28.13 7.30
C LYS A 267 -7.22 -28.76 6.31
N ASP A 268 -6.80 -28.97 5.06
CA ASP A 268 -7.66 -29.26 3.91
C ASP A 268 -8.71 -28.15 3.70
N ALA A 269 -8.30 -26.90 3.96
CA ALA A 269 -9.14 -25.74 3.75
C ALA A 269 -9.50 -25.61 2.25
N LYS A 270 -10.72 -25.16 1.98
CA LYS A 270 -11.17 -24.97 0.60
C LYS A 270 -10.32 -23.92 -0.13
N ARG A 271 -9.91 -22.88 0.59
CA ARG A 271 -9.13 -21.76 0.06
C ARG A 271 -7.67 -21.86 0.48
N ARG A 272 -6.75 -21.41 -0.37
CA ARG A 272 -5.32 -21.44 -0.07
C ARG A 272 -4.51 -20.32 -0.72
N ILE A 273 -3.40 -19.96 -0.08
CA ILE A 273 -2.36 -19.08 -0.63
C ILE A 273 -1.12 -19.94 -0.82
N VAL A 274 -0.64 -20.02 -2.05
CA VAL A 274 0.52 -20.83 -2.44
C VAL A 274 1.67 -19.90 -2.78
N PHE A 275 2.82 -20.08 -2.15
CA PHE A 275 4.04 -19.36 -2.52
C PHE A 275 4.87 -20.19 -3.50
N ARG A 276 5.42 -19.54 -4.52
CA ARG A 276 6.41 -20.11 -5.42
C ARG A 276 7.57 -19.16 -5.58
N PHE A 277 8.78 -19.66 -5.39
CA PHE A 277 10.01 -18.90 -5.54
C PHE A 277 10.79 -19.36 -6.78
N ALA A 278 11.79 -18.55 -7.17
CA ALA A 278 12.63 -18.79 -8.33
C ALA A 278 11.85 -19.15 -9.63
N THR A 279 10.71 -18.50 -9.85
CA THR A 279 9.81 -18.70 -11.00
C THR A 279 9.57 -17.36 -11.69
#